data_AF-A0A9W2UYU4-F1
#
_entry.id   AF-A0A9W2UYU4-F1
#
_cell.length_a   1.000
_cell.length_b   1.000
_cell.length_c   1.000
_cell.angle_alpha   90.00
_cell.angle_beta   90.00
_cell.angle_gamma   90.00
#
_symmetry.space_group_name_H-M   'P 1'
#
loop_
_entity.id
_entity.type
_entity.pdbx_description
1 polymer ?
#
loop_
_entity_poly.entity_id
_entity_poly.type
_entity_poly.pdbx_seq_one_letter_code
_entity_poly.pdbx_strand_id
1 'polypeptide(L)'
;MLTYKGGDEYDRHCGMEQRRAVVMISCNRHTLADNFNPVSEERGKVQDCFYLFEMDSSLACAPEISRLSVGSILLVTFASLVAVYVIGGFLYQRLVVGAKGMEQFPHLAFWQDLGNLVADGCDFVCRSKPRNVPAAYRGVGDDQLGEESEERDDHLLPM
;
A
#
# COMPACT_ATOMS: atom_id res chain seq x y z
N MET A 1 8.87 -26.38 10.48
CA MET A 1 8.71 -27.69 11.15
C MET A 1 7.92 -28.60 10.22
N LEU A 2 8.51 -29.71 9.80
CA LEU A 2 7.88 -30.72 8.95
C LEU A 2 7.74 -32.01 9.78
N THR A 3 6.60 -32.68 9.70
CA THR A 3 6.35 -33.90 10.48
C THR A 3 5.86 -35.01 9.57
N TYR A 4 6.61 -36.12 9.55
CA TYR A 4 6.21 -37.36 8.91
C TYR A 4 5.70 -38.34 9.97
N LYS A 5 4.50 -38.88 9.74
CA LYS A 5 3.83 -39.87 10.59
C LYS A 5 3.67 -41.18 9.81
N GLY A 6 3.36 -42.27 10.52
CA GLY A 6 3.08 -43.57 9.89
C GLY A 6 4.34 -44.34 9.51
N GLY A 7 5.43 -44.19 10.28
CA GLY A 7 6.59 -45.07 10.17
C GLY A 7 6.34 -46.42 10.84
N ASP A 8 7.36 -47.27 10.81
CA ASP A 8 7.31 -48.61 11.41
C ASP A 8 6.99 -48.55 12.92
N GLU A 9 6.32 -49.55 13.45
CA GLU A 9 5.95 -49.65 14.87
C GLU A 9 7.16 -49.96 15.76
N TYR A 10 7.22 -49.39 16.96
CA TYR A 10 8.28 -49.70 17.92
C TYR A 10 8.13 -51.12 18.49
N ASP A 11 9.24 -51.87 18.59
CA ASP A 11 9.19 -53.26 19.09
C ASP A 11 9.02 -53.35 20.63
N ARG A 12 9.73 -52.48 21.36
CA ARG A 12 9.85 -52.56 22.84
C ARG A 12 9.66 -51.23 23.56
N HIS A 13 9.46 -50.15 22.83
CA HIS A 13 9.41 -48.79 23.36
C HIS A 13 8.10 -48.11 22.93
N CYS A 14 7.75 -47.00 23.60
CA CYS A 14 6.72 -46.09 23.11
C CYS A 14 5.34 -46.73 22.85
N GLY A 15 4.96 -47.72 23.65
CA GLY A 15 3.65 -48.37 23.55
C GLY A 15 3.35 -49.04 22.20
N MET A 16 4.39 -49.46 21.45
CA MET A 16 4.26 -50.02 20.10
C MET A 16 3.60 -49.06 19.10
N GLU A 17 3.70 -47.75 19.32
CA GLU A 17 3.16 -46.77 18.40
C GLU A 17 4.01 -46.67 17.11
N GLN A 18 3.42 -46.09 16.07
CA GLN A 18 4.10 -45.82 14.81
C GLN A 18 5.14 -44.71 14.97
N ARG A 19 6.35 -44.94 14.45
CA ARG A 19 7.43 -43.95 14.47
C ARG A 19 7.02 -42.66 13.75
N ARG A 20 7.49 -41.53 14.28
CA ARG A 20 7.27 -40.17 13.76
C ARG A 20 8.60 -39.46 13.59
N ALA A 21 8.84 -38.86 12.44
CA ALA A 21 10.00 -38.02 12.19
C ALA A 21 9.59 -36.54 12.19
N VAL A 22 10.30 -35.73 12.97
CA VAL A 22 10.13 -34.29 13.08
C VAL A 22 11.39 -33.64 12.53
N VAL A 23 11.25 -32.89 11.44
CA VAL A 23 12.35 -32.15 10.82
C VAL A 23 12.17 -30.67 11.14
N MET A 24 13.11 -30.14 11.92
CA MET A 24 13.26 -28.72 12.20
C MET A 24 14.09 -28.09 11.09
N ILE A 25 13.46 -27.16 10.36
CA ILE A 25 14.10 -26.45 9.26
C ILE A 25 14.45 -25.05 9.77
N SER A 26 15.75 -24.81 9.96
CA SER A 26 16.32 -23.54 10.41
C SER A 26 16.63 -22.65 9.19
N CYS A 27 16.47 -21.34 9.36
CA CYS A 27 16.78 -20.37 8.30
C CYS A 27 18.30 -20.23 8.14
N ASN A 28 18.81 -20.59 6.96
CA ASN A 28 20.18 -20.31 6.56
C ASN A 28 20.18 -19.71 5.15
N ARG A 29 20.61 -18.45 5.01
CA ARG A 29 20.60 -17.74 3.71
C ARG A 29 21.69 -18.18 2.75
N HIS A 30 22.68 -18.93 3.22
CA HIS A 30 23.84 -19.30 2.45
C HIS A 30 23.67 -20.61 1.68
N THR A 31 22.67 -21.42 2.04
CA THR A 31 22.47 -22.76 1.49
C THR A 31 21.00 -23.03 1.19
N LEU A 32 20.73 -23.72 0.07
CA LEU A 32 19.36 -24.08 -0.31
C LEU A 32 18.81 -25.21 0.59
N ALA A 33 19.65 -26.23 0.82
CA ALA A 33 19.39 -27.33 1.73
C ALA A 33 20.76 -27.90 2.16
N ASP A 34 21.08 -27.81 3.44
CA ASP A 34 22.34 -28.34 3.99
C ASP A 34 22.16 -28.76 5.46
N ASN A 35 23.18 -29.39 6.05
CA ASN A 35 23.23 -29.76 7.47
C ASN A 35 22.09 -30.65 7.94
N PHE A 36 21.67 -31.65 7.17
CA PHE A 36 20.68 -32.64 7.63
C PHE A 36 21.33 -33.59 8.65
N ASN A 37 21.08 -33.36 9.94
CA ASN A 37 21.63 -34.16 11.03
C ASN A 37 20.52 -34.69 11.98
N PRO A 38 20.67 -35.92 12.50
CA PRO A 38 19.84 -36.40 13.60
C PRO A 38 20.26 -35.71 14.89
N VAL A 39 19.33 -35.01 15.55
CA VAL A 39 19.59 -34.29 16.80
C VAL A 39 19.38 -35.22 17.99
N SER A 40 18.19 -35.81 18.09
CA SER A 40 17.82 -36.64 19.22
C SER A 40 16.69 -37.58 18.88
N GLU A 41 16.59 -38.64 19.66
CA GLU A 41 15.51 -39.59 19.57
C GLU A 41 14.85 -39.74 20.93
N GLU A 42 13.57 -39.38 21.01
CA GLU A 42 12.80 -39.47 22.23
C GLU A 42 12.12 -40.84 22.28
N ARG A 43 12.80 -41.84 22.86
CA ARG A 43 12.26 -43.21 23.11
C ARG A 43 11.79 -43.43 24.55
N GLY A 44 12.04 -42.47 25.45
CA GLY A 44 11.84 -42.63 26.89
C GLY A 44 10.40 -42.44 27.35
N LYS A 45 9.50 -42.02 26.45
CA LYS A 45 8.10 -41.75 26.76
C LYS A 45 7.23 -42.98 26.55
N VAL A 46 6.13 -43.02 27.28
CA VAL A 46 5.11 -44.10 27.18
C VAL A 46 4.31 -43.98 25.87
N GLN A 47 4.21 -42.75 25.34
CA GLN A 47 3.43 -42.35 24.17
C GLN A 47 4.03 -41.05 23.59
N ASP A 48 3.80 -40.77 22.30
CA ASP A 48 4.32 -39.59 21.57
C ASP A 48 5.86 -39.51 21.45
N CYS A 49 6.48 -40.62 21.08
CA CYS A 49 7.87 -40.71 20.69
C CYS A 49 8.14 -40.18 19.28
N PHE A 50 9.30 -39.58 19.08
CA PHE A 50 9.68 -38.98 17.80
C PHE A 50 11.20 -38.95 17.60
N TYR A 51 11.57 -38.91 16.33
CA TYR A 51 12.93 -38.62 15.87
C TYR A 51 13.03 -37.13 15.54
N LEU A 52 13.98 -36.43 16.12
CA LEU A 52 14.25 -35.03 15.83
C LEU A 52 15.43 -34.92 14.87
N PHE A 53 15.20 -34.29 13.74
CA PHE A 53 16.21 -33.93 12.76
C PHE A 53 16.27 -32.40 12.65
N GLU A 54 17.46 -31.88 12.42
CA GLU A 54 17.66 -30.48 12.08
C GLU A 54 18.21 -30.40 10.65
N MET A 55 17.81 -29.35 9.95
CA MET A 55 18.33 -29.01 8.63
C MET A 55 18.28 -27.51 8.41
N ASP A 56 19.19 -27.03 7.58
CA ASP A 56 19.28 -25.64 7.17
C ASP A 56 18.68 -25.46 5.79
N SER A 57 17.87 -24.42 5.60
CA SER A 57 17.37 -24.04 4.28
C SER A 57 17.12 -22.55 4.16
N SER A 58 17.47 -21.98 3.01
CA SER A 58 17.12 -20.61 2.64
C SER A 58 15.61 -20.40 2.49
N LEU A 59 14.83 -21.47 2.29
CA LEU A 59 13.37 -21.41 2.17
C LEU A 59 12.67 -21.20 3.50
N ALA A 60 13.32 -21.52 4.62
CA ALA A 60 12.79 -21.28 5.96
C ALA A 60 13.01 -19.84 6.42
N CYS A 61 13.77 -19.04 5.67
CA CYS A 61 13.96 -17.63 5.97
C CYS A 61 12.70 -16.83 5.64
N ALA A 62 12.23 -16.02 6.60
CA ALA A 62 11.20 -15.05 6.33
C ALA A 62 11.65 -14.11 5.20
N PRO A 63 10.76 -13.74 4.26
CA PRO A 63 11.08 -12.73 3.26
C PRO A 63 11.48 -11.45 4.00
N GLU A 64 12.58 -10.83 3.57
CA GLU A 64 12.99 -9.52 4.07
C GLU A 64 11.98 -8.47 3.61
N ILE A 65 10.93 -8.26 4.42
CA ILE A 65 9.93 -7.19 4.23
C ILE A 65 10.56 -5.80 4.55
N SER A 66 11.81 -5.77 4.98
CA SER A 66 12.46 -4.61 5.60
C SER A 66 12.90 -3.50 4.62
N ARG A 67 12.46 -3.50 3.36
CA ARG A 67 12.71 -2.39 2.43
C ARG A 67 11.42 -1.65 2.14
N LEU A 68 11.39 -0.36 2.54
CA LEU A 68 10.37 0.60 2.10
C LEU A 68 10.13 0.42 0.61
N SER A 69 8.86 0.30 0.21
CA SER A 69 8.50 0.20 -1.20
C SER A 69 9.10 1.37 -1.97
N VAL A 70 9.61 1.10 -3.18
CA VAL A 70 10.14 2.15 -4.07
C VAL A 70 9.12 3.28 -4.26
N GLY A 71 7.82 2.94 -4.29
CA GLY A 71 6.75 3.93 -4.36
C GLY A 71 6.70 4.87 -3.14
N SER A 72 6.92 4.35 -1.93
CA SER A 72 6.94 5.17 -0.71
C SER A 72 8.12 6.14 -0.70
N ILE A 73 9.28 5.70 -1.20
CA ILE A 73 10.48 6.56 -1.30
C ILE A 73 10.23 7.72 -2.28
N LEU A 74 9.64 7.43 -3.44
CA LEU A 74 9.29 8.46 -4.43
C LEU A 74 8.26 9.47 -3.90
N LEU A 75 7.23 8.99 -3.20
CA LEU A 75 6.20 9.87 -2.61
C LEU A 75 6.79 10.82 -1.55
N VAL A 76 7.62 10.30 -0.64
CA VAL A 76 8.23 11.11 0.42
C VAL A 76 9.18 12.16 -0.18
N THR A 77 10.01 11.78 -1.15
CA THR A 77 10.93 12.72 -1.81
C THR A 77 10.18 13.79 -2.59
N PHE A 78 9.19 13.43 -3.40
CA PHE A 78 8.36 14.39 -4.14
C PHE A 78 7.63 15.35 -3.19
N ALA A 79 6.99 14.84 -2.14
CA ALA A 79 6.27 15.67 -1.16
C ALA A 79 7.20 16.69 -0.48
N SER A 80 8.44 16.30 -0.16
CA SER A 80 9.42 17.21 0.43
C SER A 80 9.81 18.37 -0.51
N LEU A 81 10.01 18.09 -1.80
CA LEU A 81 10.31 19.12 -2.82
C LEU A 81 9.14 20.09 -2.99
N VAL A 82 7.92 19.56 -3.03
CA VAL A 82 6.69 20.35 -3.08
C VAL A 82 6.58 21.27 -1.86
N ALA A 83 6.84 20.76 -0.66
CA ALA A 83 6.78 21.58 0.56
C ALA A 83 7.78 22.74 0.51
N VAL A 84 9.02 22.49 0.09
CA VAL A 84 10.04 23.54 -0.07
C VAL A 84 9.62 24.56 -1.12
N TYR A 85 9.06 24.12 -2.25
CA TYR A 85 8.56 25.01 -3.30
C TYR A 85 7.41 25.91 -2.80
N VAL A 86 6.43 25.33 -2.09
CA VAL A 86 5.28 26.08 -1.56
C VAL A 86 5.74 27.08 -0.49
N ILE A 87 6.59 26.66 0.46
CA ILE A 87 7.08 27.56 1.53
C ILE A 87 7.97 28.66 0.94
N GLY A 88 8.90 28.32 0.05
CA GLY A 88 9.79 29.28 -0.59
C GLY A 88 9.04 30.27 -1.47
N GLY A 89 8.11 29.79 -2.30
CA GLY A 89 7.27 30.63 -3.14
C GLY A 89 6.33 31.52 -2.33
N PHE A 90 5.75 31.01 -1.24
CA PHE A 90 4.94 31.80 -0.32
C PHE A 90 5.75 32.91 0.35
N LEU A 91 6.95 32.60 0.87
CA LEU A 91 7.83 33.61 1.46
C LEU A 91 8.26 34.66 0.43
N TYR A 92 8.56 34.25 -0.80
CA TYR A 92 8.94 35.17 -1.88
C TYR A 92 7.80 36.11 -2.26
N GLN A 93 6.60 35.57 -2.53
CA GLN A 93 5.42 36.37 -2.90
C GLN A 93 4.97 37.30 -1.76
N ARG A 94 5.14 36.87 -0.50
CA ARG A 94 4.79 37.67 0.68
C ARG A 94 5.79 38.79 0.98
N LEU A 95 7.10 38.50 0.92
CA LEU A 95 8.14 39.44 1.36
C LEU A 95 8.65 40.35 0.23
N VAL A 96 8.74 39.85 -1.00
CA VAL A 96 9.32 40.60 -2.14
C VAL A 96 8.24 41.29 -2.96
N VAL A 97 7.12 40.60 -3.24
CA VAL A 97 6.05 41.11 -4.13
C VAL A 97 4.95 41.84 -3.36
N GLY A 98 4.81 41.56 -2.05
CA GLY A 98 3.82 42.23 -1.19
C GLY A 98 2.36 41.84 -1.47
N ALA A 99 2.13 40.77 -2.24
CA ALA A 99 0.79 40.27 -2.54
C ALA A 99 0.07 39.82 -1.27
N LYS A 100 -1.24 40.07 -1.18
CA LYS A 100 -2.12 39.65 -0.07
C LYS A 100 -3.30 38.85 -0.63
N GLY A 101 -3.63 37.73 0.00
CA GLY A 101 -4.76 36.88 -0.38
C GLY A 101 -4.36 35.59 -1.07
N MET A 102 -5.27 34.98 -1.84
CA MET A 102 -5.07 33.67 -2.49
C MET A 102 -3.99 33.66 -3.59
N GLU A 103 -3.51 34.82 -4.02
CA GLU A 103 -2.40 34.97 -4.97
C GLU A 103 -1.01 34.75 -4.35
N GLN A 104 -0.95 34.48 -3.03
CA GLN A 104 0.29 34.16 -2.30
C GLN A 104 0.77 32.72 -2.47
N PHE A 105 -0.03 31.86 -3.13
CA PHE A 105 0.39 30.51 -3.48
C PHE A 105 0.80 30.47 -4.95
N PRO A 106 2.05 30.11 -5.27
CA PRO A 106 2.47 29.96 -6.65
C PRO A 106 1.69 28.82 -7.31
N HIS A 107 1.09 29.09 -8.48
CA HIS A 107 0.33 28.14 -9.28
C HIS A 107 -0.86 27.48 -8.54
N LEU A 108 -1.69 28.28 -7.87
CA LEU A 108 -2.88 27.81 -7.12
C LEU A 108 -3.82 26.90 -7.95
N ALA A 109 -4.09 27.25 -9.21
CA ALA A 109 -4.98 26.49 -10.09
C ALA A 109 -4.48 25.03 -10.29
N PHE A 110 -3.18 24.86 -10.51
CA PHE A 110 -2.57 23.54 -10.63
C PHE A 110 -2.74 22.70 -9.36
N TRP A 111 -2.54 23.30 -8.18
CA TRP A 111 -2.70 22.58 -6.90
C TRP A 111 -4.16 22.19 -6.62
N GLN A 112 -5.11 23.01 -7.03
CA GLN A 112 -6.55 22.71 -6.92
C GLN A 112 -6.92 21.54 -7.84
N ASP A 113 -6.44 21.55 -9.09
CA ASP A 113 -6.71 20.47 -10.05
C ASP A 113 -6.06 19.15 -9.60
N LEU A 114 -4.83 19.20 -9.10
CA LEU A 114 -4.14 18.03 -8.57
C LEU A 114 -4.85 17.45 -7.33
N GLY A 115 -5.33 18.31 -6.42
CA GLY A 115 -6.11 17.89 -5.26
C GLY A 115 -7.45 17.24 -5.62
N ASN A 116 -8.16 17.81 -6.61
CA ASN A 116 -9.39 17.23 -7.15
C ASN A 116 -9.14 15.84 -7.75
N LEU A 117 -8.08 15.69 -8.55
CA LEU A 117 -7.73 14.41 -9.17
C LEU A 117 -7.36 13.34 -8.12
N VAL A 118 -6.68 13.73 -7.03
CA VAL A 118 -6.39 12.81 -5.92
C VAL A 118 -7.66 12.39 -5.19
N ALA A 119 -8.61 13.31 -4.98
CA ALA A 119 -9.90 12.99 -4.38
C ALA A 119 -10.71 12.00 -5.24
N ASP A 120 -10.73 12.21 -6.56
CA ASP A 120 -11.37 11.30 -7.52
C ASP A 120 -10.69 9.92 -7.54
N GLY A 121 -9.36 9.86 -7.48
CA GLY A 121 -8.61 8.62 -7.37
C GLY A 121 -8.90 7.86 -6.08
N CYS A 122 -9.04 8.57 -4.96
CA CYS A 122 -9.41 7.96 -3.68
C CYS A 122 -10.86 7.44 -3.70
N ASP A 123 -11.79 8.17 -4.32
CA ASP A 123 -13.17 7.70 -4.51
C ASP A 123 -13.20 6.44 -5.39
N PHE A 124 -12.36 6.36 -6.43
CA PHE A 124 -12.28 5.16 -7.27
C PHE A 124 -11.73 3.93 -6.53
N VAL A 125 -10.69 4.10 -5.71
CA VAL A 125 -10.00 2.99 -5.03
C VAL A 125 -10.72 2.53 -3.76
N CYS A 126 -11.27 3.47 -2.97
CA CYS A 126 -11.83 3.16 -1.65
C CYS A 126 -13.34 2.86 -1.68
N ARG A 127 -14.02 3.04 -2.81
CA ARG A 127 -15.48 2.88 -2.89
C ARG A 127 -15.88 1.48 -3.33
N SER A 128 -16.43 0.71 -2.39
CA SER A 128 -16.91 -0.66 -2.57
C SER A 128 -18.39 -0.78 -2.98
N LYS A 129 -19.11 0.33 -3.19
CA LYS A 129 -20.54 0.32 -3.62
C LYS A 129 -20.74 1.05 -4.95
N PRO A 130 -21.52 0.47 -5.90
CA PRO A 130 -21.83 1.11 -7.17
C PRO A 130 -22.66 2.38 -6.94
N ARG A 131 -22.34 3.44 -7.70
CA ARG A 131 -23.07 4.72 -7.70
C ARG A 131 -24.48 4.51 -8.27
N ASN A 132 -25.50 4.49 -7.40
CA ASN A 132 -26.91 4.66 -7.80
C ASN A 132 -27.40 6.11 -7.68
N VAL A 133 -26.50 7.09 -7.60
CA VAL A 133 -26.88 8.51 -7.60
C VAL A 133 -26.00 9.29 -8.59
N PRO A 134 -26.58 9.94 -9.62
CA PRO A 134 -25.83 10.79 -10.53
C PRO A 134 -25.22 11.96 -9.75
N ALA A 135 -24.03 12.40 -10.19
CA ALA A 135 -23.33 13.51 -9.58
C ALA A 135 -24.16 14.76 -9.84
N ALA A 136 -24.88 15.22 -8.83
CA ALA A 136 -25.41 16.56 -8.85
C ALA A 136 -24.19 17.49 -8.82
N TYR A 137 -23.96 18.14 -9.97
CA TYR A 137 -23.06 19.26 -10.21
C TYR A 137 -21.68 18.96 -10.84
N ARG A 138 -21.67 19.00 -12.18
CA ARG A 138 -20.77 19.88 -12.95
C ARG A 138 -21.44 20.17 -14.29
N GLY A 139 -22.11 21.32 -14.38
CA GLY A 139 -22.46 21.91 -15.66
C GLY A 139 -21.17 22.35 -16.33
N VAL A 140 -20.74 21.58 -17.32
CA VAL A 140 -19.75 21.98 -18.32
C VAL A 140 -20.57 22.39 -19.53
N GLY A 141 -20.38 23.65 -19.94
CA GLY A 141 -21.19 24.32 -20.95
C GLY A 141 -20.60 24.12 -22.33
N ASP A 142 -21.44 23.61 -23.23
CA ASP A 142 -21.05 23.28 -24.61
C ASP A 142 -22.11 23.73 -25.64
N ASP A 143 -23.16 24.47 -25.25
CA ASP A 143 -24.28 24.75 -26.15
C ASP A 143 -24.95 26.11 -25.91
N GLN A 144 -24.26 27.21 -26.27
CA GLN A 144 -24.91 28.43 -26.80
C GLN A 144 -23.89 29.41 -27.41
N LEU A 145 -23.20 28.96 -28.47
CA LEU A 145 -22.66 29.88 -29.48
C LEU A 145 -23.74 30.08 -30.55
N GLY A 146 -24.21 31.32 -30.71
CA GLY A 146 -24.90 31.79 -31.92
C GLY A 146 -26.25 32.46 -31.68
N GLU A 147 -26.26 33.77 -31.42
CA GLU A 147 -26.64 34.78 -32.43
C GLU A 147 -26.43 36.18 -31.84
N GLU A 148 -25.77 37.03 -32.62
CA GLU A 148 -25.47 38.42 -32.30
C GLU A 148 -26.70 39.33 -32.50
N SER A 149 -26.69 40.42 -31.72
CA SER A 149 -27.04 41.80 -32.12
C SER A 149 -28.50 42.23 -32.32
N GLU A 150 -28.69 43.51 -31.96
CA GLU A 150 -29.84 44.41 -32.24
C GLU A 150 -31.05 44.19 -31.30
N GLU A 151 -31.67 45.17 -30.66
CA GLU A 151 -31.79 46.61 -30.90
C GLU A 151 -32.45 47.25 -29.64
N ARG A 152 -32.00 48.45 -29.27
CA ARG A 152 -32.86 49.61 -28.98
C ARG A 152 -33.60 49.74 -27.62
N ASP A 153 -32.99 50.58 -26.77
CA ASP A 153 -33.72 51.54 -25.92
C ASP A 153 -34.82 52.25 -26.70
N ASP A 154 -36.05 52.26 -26.20
CA ASP A 154 -36.98 53.40 -26.20
C ASP A 154 -38.38 52.97 -25.73
N HIS A 155 -38.97 53.78 -24.83
CA HIS A 155 -40.39 53.83 -24.39
C HIS A 155 -40.84 52.84 -23.30
N LEU A 156 -41.58 53.19 -22.25
CA LEU A 156 -42.18 54.42 -21.72
C LEU A 156 -42.85 53.98 -20.41
N LEU A 157 -42.73 54.74 -19.32
CA LEU A 157 -43.84 54.95 -18.40
C LEU A 157 -43.79 56.40 -17.92
N PRO A 158 -44.71 57.28 -18.35
CA PRO A 158 -45.01 58.50 -17.62
C PRO A 158 -46.06 58.21 -16.53
N MET A 159 -45.90 58.93 -15.41
CA MET A 159 -46.89 59.40 -14.42
C MET A 159 -48.11 58.51 -14.12
#